data_AF-A0AAV5ZRE2-F1
#
_entry.id   AF-A0AAV5ZRE2-F1
#
_cell.length_a   1.000
_cell.length_b   1.000
_cell.length_c   1.000
_cell.angle_alpha   90.00
_cell.angle_beta   90.00
_cell.angle_gamma   90.00
#
_symmetry.space_group_name_H-M   'P 1'
#
loop_
_entity.id
_entity.type
_entity.pdbx_description
1 polymer ?
#
loop_
_entity_poly.entity_id
_entity_poly.type
_entity_poly.pdbx_seq_one_letter_code
_entity_poly.pdbx_strand_id
1 'polypeptide(L)'
;MVTRWMGVLAVAMWCLGGGATAAEDKPAKVKVEGKVNINEASKTELMKLAGVGAGSAQKIIEYREAHGPFKKAQDLEKVDGIGKGVIEKNSGRITVK
;
A
#
# COMPACT_ATOMS: atom_id res chain seq x y z
N MET A 1 48.91 -6.10 -3.03
CA MET A 1 48.27 -7.25 -2.38
C MET A 1 48.58 -7.21 -0.89
N VAL A 2 47.62 -7.60 -0.04
CA VAL A 2 47.80 -8.18 1.31
C VAL A 2 48.36 -7.20 2.37
N THR A 3 47.77 -6.94 3.55
CA THR A 3 46.75 -7.62 4.36
C THR A 3 46.18 -6.61 5.37
N ARG A 4 44.92 -6.80 5.74
CA ARG A 4 44.19 -6.05 6.77
C ARG A 4 44.60 -6.48 8.18
N TRP A 5 44.32 -5.58 9.15
CA TRP A 5 43.97 -5.80 10.57
C TRP A 5 44.97 -5.41 11.68
N MET A 6 44.88 -4.13 12.07
CA MET A 6 44.62 -3.68 13.46
C MET A 6 43.34 -2.82 13.37
N GLY A 7 42.31 -2.88 14.23
CA GLY A 7 42.29 -2.96 15.68
C GLY A 7 41.95 -1.57 16.23
N VAL A 8 40.68 -1.29 16.58
CA VAL A 8 40.32 -0.17 17.47
C VAL A 8 39.04 -0.52 18.26
N LEU A 9 39.21 -0.60 19.58
CA LEU A 9 38.19 -0.60 20.60
C LEU A 9 37.60 0.82 20.76
N ALA A 10 36.28 0.94 20.85
CA ALA A 10 35.63 2.11 21.44
C ALA A 10 34.46 1.63 22.33
N VAL A 11 34.63 1.84 23.63
CA VAL A 11 33.60 1.73 24.66
C VAL A 11 33.02 3.13 24.85
N ALA A 12 31.68 3.27 24.87
CA ALA A 12 30.95 4.04 25.90
C ALA A 12 29.47 4.23 25.57
N MET A 13 28.69 4.13 26.65
CA MET A 13 27.51 4.94 26.98
C MET A 13 26.14 4.54 26.43
N TRP A 14 25.35 3.97 27.34
CA TRP A 14 23.89 4.01 27.36
C TRP A 14 23.36 5.45 27.22
N CYS A 15 22.44 5.65 26.27
CA CYS A 15 21.34 6.59 26.40
C CYS A 15 20.02 5.81 26.25
N LEU A 16 19.27 5.69 27.34
CA LEU A 16 17.83 5.44 27.31
C LEU A 16 17.15 6.65 26.65
N GLY A 17 16.36 6.41 25.60
CA GLY A 17 15.51 7.43 24.97
C GLY A 17 14.48 6.78 24.05
N GLY A 18 13.20 6.96 24.37
CA GLY A 18 12.05 6.28 23.76
C GLY A 18 11.74 6.65 22.31
N GLY A 19 10.89 5.83 21.68
CA GLY A 19 10.58 5.89 20.25
C GLY A 19 9.45 6.82 19.83
N ALA A 20 9.35 6.99 18.50
CA ALA A 20 8.15 7.12 17.68
C ALA A 20 8.59 7.27 16.20
N THR A 21 8.59 6.17 15.44
CA THR A 21 7.73 5.92 14.26
C THR A 21 7.96 6.75 12.99
N ALA A 22 8.42 6.03 11.96
CA ALA A 22 7.88 5.94 10.60
C ALA A 22 7.68 7.21 9.75
N ALA A 23 8.45 7.29 8.66
CA ALA A 23 7.93 7.39 7.29
C ALA A 23 9.08 7.18 6.30
N GLU A 24 9.32 5.93 5.91
CA GLU A 24 10.07 5.65 4.69
C GLU A 24 9.20 6.05 3.49
N ASP A 25 9.51 7.21 2.90
CA ASP A 25 8.96 7.65 1.61
C ASP A 25 9.53 6.74 0.51
N LYS A 26 8.85 5.61 0.28
CA LYS A 26 9.17 4.70 -0.82
C LYS A 26 8.57 5.32 -2.09
N PRO A 27 9.37 5.70 -3.10
CA PRO A 27 8.83 6.28 -4.32
C PRO A 27 7.98 5.21 -5.02
N ALA A 28 6.67 5.41 -5.00
CA ALA A 28 5.72 4.54 -5.67
C ALA A 28 6.02 4.58 -7.17
N LYS A 29 6.51 3.45 -7.68
CA LYS A 29 6.68 3.16 -9.11
C LYS A 29 5.37 3.51 -9.82
N VAL A 30 5.33 4.62 -10.55
CA VAL A 30 4.16 5.00 -11.36
C VAL A 30 4.11 4.03 -12.53
N LYS A 31 3.47 2.89 -12.32
CA LYS A 31 3.11 1.98 -13.39
C LYS A 31 2.01 2.67 -14.18
N VAL A 32 2.37 3.28 -15.30
CA VAL A 32 1.42 3.76 -16.31
C VAL A 32 0.89 2.53 -17.06
N GLU A 33 0.17 1.69 -16.33
CA GLU A 33 -0.73 0.73 -16.93
C GLU A 33 -2.11 1.20 -16.50
N GLY A 34 -3.06 1.33 -17.42
CA GLY A 34 -4.41 1.79 -17.14
C GLY A 34 -5.22 0.90 -16.17
N LYS A 35 -4.54 -0.01 -15.45
CA LYS A 35 -5.08 -0.93 -14.47
C LYS A 35 -4.51 -0.66 -13.07
N VAL A 36 -5.40 -0.50 -12.10
CA VAL A 36 -5.12 -0.30 -10.68
C VAL A 36 -5.22 -1.65 -9.97
N ASN A 37 -4.15 -2.06 -9.27
CA ASN A 37 -4.18 -3.27 -8.44
C ASN A 37 -4.84 -2.98 -7.10
N ILE A 38 -6.00 -3.56 -6.80
CA ILE A 38 -6.73 -3.25 -5.56
C ILE A 38 -6.04 -3.74 -4.28
N ASN A 39 -5.19 -4.77 -4.39
CA ASN A 39 -4.48 -5.34 -3.24
C ASN A 39 -3.26 -4.49 -2.84
N GLU A 40 -2.65 -3.77 -3.80
CA GLU A 40 -1.40 -3.04 -3.59
C GLU A 40 -1.55 -1.53 -3.78
N ALA A 41 -2.61 -1.07 -4.45
CA ALA A 41 -2.79 0.34 -4.76
C ALA A 41 -2.85 1.19 -3.50
N SER A 42 -2.22 2.35 -3.61
CA SER A 42 -2.34 3.42 -2.64
C SER A 42 -3.71 4.10 -2.72
N LYS A 43 -4.06 4.86 -1.68
CA LYS A 43 -5.33 5.60 -1.61
C LYS A 43 -5.54 6.48 -2.85
N THR A 44 -4.50 7.19 -3.28
CA THR A 44 -4.55 8.07 -4.46
C THR A 44 -4.71 7.32 -5.76
N GLU A 45 -4.18 6.10 -5.87
CA GLU A 45 -4.37 5.24 -7.04
C GLU A 45 -5.79 4.65 -7.10
N LEU A 46 -6.34 4.22 -5.96
CA LEU A 46 -7.72 3.76 -5.86
C LEU A 46 -8.70 4.87 -6.25
N MET A 47 -8.42 6.12 -5.88
CA MET A 47 -9.21 7.29 -6.26
C MET A 47 -9.21 7.61 -7.76
N LYS A 48 -8.32 7.01 -8.56
CA LYS A 48 -8.35 7.13 -10.03
C LYS A 48 -9.49 6.32 -10.66
N LEU A 49 -10.12 5.43 -9.90
CA LEU A 49 -11.27 4.64 -10.34
C LEU A 49 -12.54 5.49 -10.34
N ALA A 50 -13.36 5.34 -11.38
CA ALA A 50 -14.58 6.12 -11.55
C ALA A 50 -15.59 5.79 -10.44
N GLY A 51 -15.97 6.78 -9.63
CA GLY A 51 -16.88 6.59 -8.50
C GLY A 51 -16.21 6.07 -7.22
N VAL A 52 -14.88 6.03 -7.17
CA VAL A 52 -14.13 5.76 -5.92
C VAL A 52 -13.58 7.07 -5.38
N GLY A 53 -14.16 7.53 -4.27
CA GLY A 53 -13.69 8.72 -3.55
C GLY A 53 -12.67 8.39 -2.46
N ALA A 54 -12.22 9.42 -1.74
CA ALA A 54 -11.27 9.27 -0.63
C ALA A 54 -11.79 8.34 0.48
N GLY A 55 -13.11 8.37 0.76
CA GLY A 55 -13.75 7.49 1.74
C GLY A 55 -13.76 6.03 1.31
N SER A 56 -14.24 5.74 0.09
CA SER A 56 -14.24 4.37 -0.44
C SER A 56 -12.83 3.81 -0.59
N ALA A 57 -11.88 4.61 -1.07
CA ALA A 57 -10.47 4.21 -1.17
C ALA A 57 -9.87 3.85 0.19
N GLN A 58 -10.17 4.62 1.23
CA GLN A 58 -9.75 4.33 2.59
C GLN A 58 -10.34 2.99 3.09
N LYS A 59 -11.64 2.78 2.88
CA LYS A 59 -12.32 1.55 3.28
C LYS A 59 -11.82 0.31 2.55
N ILE A 60 -11.38 0.44 1.29
CA ILE A 60 -10.74 -0.67 0.55
C ILE A 60 -9.44 -1.11 1.24
N ILE A 61 -8.64 -0.14 1.71
CA ILE A 61 -7.40 -0.40 2.43
C ILE A 61 -7.71 -1.07 3.78
N GLU A 62 -8.63 -0.50 4.56
CA GLU A 62 -9.04 -1.08 5.84
C GLU A 62 -9.61 -2.50 5.68
N TYR A 63 -10.41 -2.73 4.64
CA TYR A 63 -10.97 -4.04 4.36
C TYR A 63 -9.89 -5.07 4.06
N ARG A 64 -8.88 -4.75 3.23
CA ARG A 64 -7.79 -5.71 2.94
C ARG A 64 -6.88 -5.95 4.14
N GLU A 65 -6.76 -4.99 5.05
CA GLU A 65 -6.02 -5.16 6.30
C GLU A 65 -6.78 -6.04 7.31
N ALA A 66 -8.10 -5.91 7.39
CA ALA A 66 -8.93 -6.67 8.32
C ALA A 66 -9.33 -8.07 7.80
N HIS A 67 -9.66 -8.19 6.52
CA HIS A 67 -10.18 -9.43 5.91
C HIS A 67 -9.17 -10.15 5.02
N GLY A 68 -8.02 -9.55 4.78
CA GLY A 68 -7.01 -10.04 3.84
C GLY A 68 -7.26 -9.59 2.39
N PRO A 69 -6.38 -10.00 1.45
CA PRO A 69 -6.41 -9.54 0.08
C PRO A 69 -7.69 -9.95 -0.65
N PHE A 70 -8.13 -9.11 -1.58
CA PHE A 70 -9.26 -9.40 -2.45
C PHE A 70 -8.88 -10.48 -3.46
N LYS A 71 -9.81 -11.41 -3.73
CA LYS A 71 -9.60 -12.50 -4.70
C LYS A 71 -10.06 -12.13 -6.11
N LYS A 72 -11.01 -11.21 -6.21
CA LYS A 72 -11.61 -10.75 -7.47
C LYS A 72 -12.11 -9.32 -7.33
N ALA A 73 -12.27 -8.62 -8.45
CA ALA A 73 -12.81 -7.26 -8.48
C ALA A 73 -14.21 -7.16 -7.84
N GLN A 74 -15.03 -8.21 -7.95
CA GLN A 74 -16.37 -8.25 -7.34
C GLN A 74 -16.36 -8.25 -5.81
N ASP A 75 -15.26 -8.67 -5.16
CA ASP A 75 -15.19 -8.63 -3.70
C ASP A 75 -15.17 -7.19 -3.15
N LEU A 76 -14.90 -6.19 -4.01
CA LEU A 76 -15.03 -4.78 -3.63
C LEU A 76 -16.47 -4.40 -3.24
N GLU A 77 -17.49 -5.16 -3.67
CA GLU A 77 -18.89 -4.92 -3.28
C GLU A 77 -19.11 -5.09 -1.76
N LYS A 78 -18.21 -5.80 -1.08
CA LYS A 78 -18.23 -5.96 0.38
C LYS A 78 -17.74 -4.71 1.12
N VAL A 79 -17.15 -3.76 0.40
CA VAL A 79 -16.64 -2.51 0.97
C VAL A 79 -17.73 -1.45 0.90
N ASP A 80 -18.08 -0.89 2.06
CA ASP A 80 -19.07 0.19 2.12
C ASP A 80 -18.69 1.38 1.23
N GLY A 81 -19.62 1.79 0.37
CA GLY A 81 -19.39 2.87 -0.59
C GLY A 81 -18.78 2.42 -1.93
N ILE A 82 -18.66 1.12 -2.16
CA ILE A 82 -18.44 0.53 -3.49
C ILE A 82 -19.65 -0.32 -3.88
N GLY A 83 -20.45 0.16 -4.83
CA GLY A 83 -21.57 -0.61 -5.39
C GLY A 83 -21.22 -1.31 -6.70
N LYS A 84 -22.10 -2.20 -7.17
CA LYS A 84 -21.96 -2.90 -8.47
C LYS A 84 -21.66 -1.96 -9.63
N GLY A 85 -22.34 -0.81 -9.70
CA GLY A 85 -22.13 0.17 -10.77
C GLY A 85 -20.72 0.77 -10.79
N VAL A 86 -20.03 0.86 -9.65
CA VAL A 86 -18.62 1.27 -9.59
C VAL A 86 -17.74 0.17 -10.14
N ILE A 87 -18.00 -1.09 -9.77
CA ILE A 87 -17.21 -2.24 -10.20
C ILE A 87 -17.34 -2.44 -11.71
N GLU A 88 -18.56 -2.35 -12.27
CA GLU A 88 -18.80 -2.50 -13.71
C GLU A 88 -18.05 -1.44 -14.52
N LYS A 89 -18.14 -0.16 -14.13
CA LYS A 89 -17.43 0.96 -14.77
C LYS A 89 -15.91 0.81 -14.74
N ASN A 90 -15.39 0.11 -13.72
CA ASN A 90 -13.97 -0.05 -13.50
C ASN A 90 -13.46 -1.47 -13.79
N SER A 91 -14.29 -2.38 -14.28
CA SER A 91 -13.94 -3.78 -14.53
C SER A 91 -12.72 -3.95 -15.44
N GLY A 92 -12.58 -3.10 -16.47
CA GLY A 92 -11.40 -3.06 -17.35
C GLY A 92 -10.17 -2.36 -16.77
N ARG A 93 -10.33 -1.65 -15.64
CA ARG A 93 -9.29 -0.88 -14.95
C ARG A 93 -8.87 -1.51 -13.62
N ILE A 94 -9.58 -2.50 -13.11
CA ILE A 94 -9.24 -3.18 -11.87
C ILE A 94 -8.42 -4.42 -12.21
N THR A 95 -7.34 -4.65 -11.46
CA THR A 95 -6.60 -5.91 -11.51
C THR A 95 -6.44 -6.46 -10.10
N VAL A 96 -6.36 -7.79 -10.02
CA VAL A 96 -6.09 -8.53 -8.80
C VAL A 96 -4.88 -9.42 -9.11
N LYS A 97 -3.84 -9.31 -8.29
CA LYS A 97 -2.65 -10.17 -8.31
C LYS A 97 -2.44 -10.79 -6.95
#